data_AF-A0A2P8MAM5-F1
#
_entry.id   AF-A0A2P8MAM5-F1
#
_cell.length_a   1.000
_cell.length_b   1.000
_cell.length_c   1.000
_cell.angle_alpha   90.00
_cell.angle_beta   90.00
_cell.angle_gamma   90.00
#
_symmetry.space_group_name_H-M   'P 1'
#
loop_
_entity.id
_entity.type
_entity.pdbx_description
1 polymer ?
#
loop_
_entity_poly.entity_id
_entity_poly.type
_entity_poly.pdbx_seq_one_letter_code
_entity_poly.pdbx_strand_id
1 'polypeptide(L)'
;MAFNKVFRKLLVSFSVIFFITGSSTFARQTHAANIPLEDTRIAGNANTKITPSKTGDSIDVSANSDNLKKGYYSSVIYKVTDENWSNSGEFSFSIKNKSKDAMLMNFVSQLKDGTKVAVSNSGFVMLKQDGTNLVKRVRTSYGEFEIPKGFTGKVYIPLDGLEKDGDVKNKTDYDLSSVVSWALVATMQENEEKNFEVSSVGLLGKSGEIYNDGKVNFVLSGDSDVQVPVLGESISLYKATSPGLDPKTIKYKIENPIDGIRITDEGRLIISKRIKPQNISILVFINNNLAETKTVRLYNSWTLSIKGKSLPDPSTVPSLMTGFYKFILNGYTMNTIRVLFVAIAAAFGGLFMFWRKRFADNE
;
A
#
# COMPACT_ATOMS: atom_id res chain seq x y z
N MET A 1 -51.61 20.29 37.79
CA MET A 1 -50.33 20.94 37.38
C MET A 1 -49.14 19.97 37.27
N ALA A 2 -49.13 18.82 37.96
CA ALA A 2 -48.04 17.83 37.89
C ALA A 2 -47.97 17.03 36.56
N PHE A 3 -49.12 16.72 35.94
CA PHE A 3 -49.19 15.91 34.71
C PHE A 3 -48.46 16.56 33.52
N ASN A 4 -48.53 17.90 33.41
CA ASN A 4 -47.92 18.64 32.32
C ASN A 4 -46.38 18.72 32.42
N LYS A 5 -45.83 18.63 33.64
CA LYS A 5 -44.37 18.56 33.87
C LYS A 5 -43.80 17.17 33.57
N VAL A 6 -44.55 16.12 33.88
CA VAL A 6 -44.14 14.73 33.59
C VAL A 6 -44.16 14.48 32.08
N PHE A 7 -45.22 14.91 31.39
CA PHE A 7 -45.34 14.75 29.95
C PHE A 7 -44.24 15.48 29.17
N ARG A 8 -43.90 16.72 29.57
CA ARG A 8 -42.77 17.47 28.98
C ARG A 8 -41.44 16.76 29.18
N LYS A 9 -41.18 16.21 30.36
CA LYS A 9 -39.93 15.46 30.64
C LYS A 9 -39.86 14.18 29.81
N LEU A 10 -40.98 13.48 29.64
CA LEU A 10 -41.05 12.25 28.86
C LEU A 10 -40.83 12.52 27.36
N LEU A 11 -41.39 13.60 26.84
CA LEU A 11 -41.25 14.01 25.44
C LEU A 11 -39.84 14.51 25.12
N VAL A 12 -39.18 15.22 26.06
CA VAL A 12 -37.76 15.59 25.95
C VAL A 12 -36.87 14.35 25.98
N SER A 13 -37.12 13.38 26.88
CA SER A 13 -36.37 12.13 26.89
C SER A 13 -36.55 11.30 25.61
N PHE A 14 -37.77 11.26 25.04
CA PHE A 14 -38.02 10.57 23.75
C PHE A 14 -37.30 11.27 22.58
N SER A 15 -37.23 12.59 22.60
CA SER A 15 -36.52 13.38 21.58
C SER A 15 -35.01 13.17 21.65
N VAL A 16 -34.44 13.03 22.85
CA VAL A 16 -33.03 12.71 23.05
C VAL A 16 -32.69 11.28 22.60
N ILE A 17 -33.60 10.32 22.79
CA ILE A 17 -33.43 8.95 22.25
C ILE A 17 -33.40 8.98 20.73
N PHE A 18 -34.27 9.77 20.06
CA PHE A 18 -34.23 9.94 18.60
C PHE A 18 -32.95 10.62 18.09
N PHE A 19 -32.33 11.50 18.88
CA PHE A 19 -31.04 12.11 18.57
C PHE A 19 -29.85 11.17 18.80
N ILE A 20 -29.94 10.24 19.76
CA ILE A 20 -28.88 9.26 20.06
C ILE A 20 -28.97 8.04 19.14
N THR A 21 -30.18 7.64 18.72
CA THR A 21 -30.38 6.74 17.58
C THR A 21 -30.33 7.53 16.27
N GLY A 22 -29.29 8.39 16.17
CA GLY A 22 -28.90 9.00 14.92
C GLY A 22 -28.90 7.91 13.87
N SER A 23 -29.67 8.17 12.82
CA SER A 23 -29.83 7.30 11.67
C SER A 23 -28.45 6.79 11.29
N SER A 24 -28.17 5.52 11.58
CA SER A 24 -27.17 4.79 10.83
C SER A 24 -27.75 4.66 9.43
N THR A 25 -27.67 5.75 8.67
CA THR A 25 -27.66 5.67 7.23
C THR A 25 -26.42 4.86 6.91
N PHE A 26 -26.59 3.54 6.87
CA PHE A 26 -25.76 2.70 6.05
C PHE A 26 -25.87 3.33 4.67
N ALA A 27 -24.85 4.07 4.27
CA ALA A 27 -24.70 4.54 2.90
C ALA A 27 -24.64 3.26 2.06
N ARG A 28 -25.80 2.86 1.55
CA ARG A 28 -25.91 1.80 0.57
C ARG A 28 -25.08 2.29 -0.60
N GLN A 29 -24.06 1.51 -0.96
CA GLN A 29 -23.19 1.75 -2.09
C GLN A 29 -24.05 2.28 -3.25
N THR A 30 -23.71 3.48 -3.73
CA THR A 30 -24.30 4.06 -4.93
C THR A 30 -24.29 2.96 -6.00
N HIS A 31 -25.49 2.56 -6.45
CA HIS A 31 -25.64 1.45 -7.39
C HIS A 31 -24.73 1.70 -8.59
N ALA A 32 -23.83 0.74 -8.87
CA ALA A 32 -23.02 0.79 -10.06
C ALA A 32 -23.96 0.86 -11.27
N ALA A 33 -23.79 1.85 -12.15
CA ALA A 33 -24.47 1.84 -13.42
C ALA A 33 -23.89 0.69 -14.24
N ASN A 34 -24.64 -0.41 -14.36
CA ASN A 34 -24.18 -1.61 -15.05
C ASN A 34 -24.15 -1.34 -16.55
N ILE A 35 -23.00 -1.57 -17.17
CA ILE A 35 -22.81 -1.46 -18.61
C ILE A 35 -22.93 -2.87 -19.18
N PRO A 36 -23.94 -3.15 -20.03
CA PRO A 36 -24.14 -4.49 -20.56
C PRO A 36 -22.98 -4.90 -21.48
N LEU A 37 -22.61 -6.17 -21.46
CA LEU A 37 -21.49 -6.71 -22.25
C LEU A 37 -21.94 -7.24 -23.64
N GLU A 38 -23.23 -7.18 -23.96
CA GLU A 38 -23.73 -7.44 -25.31
C GLU A 38 -23.04 -6.53 -26.35
N ASP A 39 -22.89 -7.02 -27.58
CA ASP A 39 -22.21 -6.30 -28.68
C ASP A 39 -20.77 -5.86 -28.40
N THR A 40 -20.12 -6.44 -27.39
CA THR A 40 -18.68 -6.28 -27.19
C THR A 40 -17.93 -6.79 -28.42
N ARG A 41 -16.96 -6.02 -28.87
CA ARG A 41 -16.18 -6.29 -30.08
C ARG A 41 -14.73 -6.58 -29.72
N ILE A 42 -14.03 -7.20 -30.66
CA ILE A 42 -12.60 -7.47 -30.57
C ILE A 42 -11.83 -6.67 -31.62
N ALA A 43 -10.61 -6.28 -31.26
CA ALA A 43 -9.62 -5.69 -32.15
C ALA A 43 -8.21 -6.09 -31.67
N GLY A 44 -7.19 -5.63 -32.39
CA GLY A 44 -5.79 -5.93 -32.08
C GLY A 44 -5.17 -6.90 -33.09
N ASN A 45 -3.96 -7.34 -32.79
CA ASN A 45 -3.13 -8.18 -33.66
C ASN A 45 -2.88 -9.60 -33.09
N ALA A 46 -3.46 -9.93 -31.94
CA ALA A 46 -3.51 -11.29 -31.40
C ALA A 46 -4.67 -12.09 -32.01
N ASN A 47 -4.61 -13.43 -31.94
CA ASN A 47 -5.74 -14.30 -32.25
C ASN A 47 -6.71 -14.31 -31.06
N THR A 48 -7.65 -13.35 -31.03
CA THR A 48 -8.61 -13.19 -29.93
C THR A 48 -9.98 -13.77 -30.29
N LYS A 49 -10.58 -14.47 -29.33
CA LYS A 49 -11.96 -14.94 -29.36
C LYS A 49 -12.68 -14.53 -28.08
N ILE A 50 -13.90 -13.99 -28.24
CA ILE A 50 -14.83 -13.74 -27.13
C ILE A 50 -16.00 -14.72 -27.20
N THR A 51 -16.40 -15.25 -26.05
CA THR A 51 -17.55 -16.14 -25.89
C THR A 51 -18.45 -15.55 -24.81
N PRO A 52 -19.58 -14.92 -25.17
CA PRO A 52 -20.53 -14.43 -24.19
C PRO A 52 -21.14 -15.58 -23.38
N SER A 53 -21.43 -15.34 -22.10
CA SER A 53 -22.20 -16.27 -21.29
C SER A 53 -23.66 -16.33 -21.75
N LYS A 54 -24.38 -17.37 -21.33
CA LYS A 54 -25.78 -17.59 -21.73
C LYS A 54 -26.71 -16.43 -21.36
N THR A 55 -26.41 -15.70 -20.29
CA THR A 55 -27.20 -14.54 -19.86
C THR A 55 -26.69 -13.23 -20.45
N GLY A 56 -25.52 -13.21 -21.09
CA GLY A 56 -24.90 -12.00 -21.62
C GLY A 56 -24.19 -11.12 -20.59
N ASP A 57 -24.18 -11.51 -19.30
CA ASP A 57 -23.64 -10.72 -18.19
C ASP A 57 -22.11 -10.85 -18.03
N SER A 58 -21.51 -11.78 -18.77
CA SER A 58 -20.07 -12.02 -18.77
C SER A 58 -19.57 -12.45 -20.13
N ILE A 59 -18.28 -12.22 -20.38
CA ILE A 59 -17.57 -12.66 -21.58
C ILE A 59 -16.33 -13.44 -21.18
N ASP A 60 -16.18 -14.63 -21.76
CA ASP A 60 -14.94 -15.39 -21.73
C ASP A 60 -14.06 -14.97 -22.90
N VAL A 61 -12.80 -14.65 -22.60
CA VAL A 61 -11.82 -14.18 -23.57
C VAL A 61 -10.70 -15.19 -23.63
N SER A 62 -10.41 -15.66 -24.84
CA SER A 62 -9.22 -16.46 -25.14
C SER A 62 -8.43 -15.74 -26.22
N ALA A 63 -7.17 -15.42 -25.93
CA ALA A 63 -6.28 -14.76 -26.85
C ALA A 63 -4.93 -15.47 -26.88
N ASN A 64 -4.40 -15.71 -28.07
CA ASN A 64 -3.09 -16.32 -28.24
C ASN A 64 -2.27 -15.63 -29.35
N SER A 65 -0.96 -15.75 -29.24
CA SER A 65 0.00 -15.30 -30.24
C SER A 65 0.77 -16.46 -30.89
N ASP A 66 0.23 -17.67 -30.80
CA ASP A 66 0.84 -18.88 -31.35
C ASP A 66 0.98 -18.78 -32.87
N ASN A 67 2.16 -19.16 -33.38
CA ASN A 67 2.51 -19.12 -34.81
C ASN A 67 2.45 -17.72 -35.45
N LEU A 68 2.37 -16.66 -34.65
CA LEU A 68 2.56 -15.30 -35.13
C LEU A 68 4.06 -14.96 -35.19
N LYS A 69 4.42 -13.88 -35.88
CA LYS A 69 5.81 -13.44 -36.01
C LYS A 69 6.41 -13.09 -34.64
N LYS A 70 7.73 -12.92 -34.57
CA LYS A 70 8.34 -12.37 -33.37
C LYS A 70 7.87 -10.94 -33.10
N GLY A 71 7.38 -10.67 -31.89
CA GLY A 71 6.90 -9.35 -31.50
C GLY A 71 5.98 -9.35 -30.29
N TYR A 72 5.30 -8.22 -30.09
CA TYR A 72 4.28 -8.01 -29.07
C TYR A 72 2.89 -7.97 -29.68
N TYR A 73 1.93 -8.52 -28.94
CA TYR A 73 0.57 -8.71 -29.37
C TYR A 73 -0.40 -8.11 -28.36
N SER A 74 -1.47 -7.52 -28.87
CA SER A 74 -2.55 -6.94 -28.09
C SER A 74 -3.86 -7.60 -28.47
N SER A 75 -4.62 -7.97 -27.46
CA SER A 75 -6.02 -8.34 -27.56
C SER A 75 -6.85 -7.19 -27.00
N VAL A 76 -7.63 -6.52 -27.85
CA VAL A 76 -8.47 -5.40 -27.45
C VAL A 76 -9.92 -5.85 -27.39
N ILE A 77 -10.54 -5.71 -26.23
CA ILE A 77 -11.97 -5.91 -26.04
C ILE A 77 -12.57 -4.53 -25.86
N TYR A 78 -13.52 -4.15 -26.71
CA TYR A 78 -14.09 -2.82 -26.64
C TYR A 78 -15.59 -2.81 -26.88
N LYS A 79 -16.26 -1.80 -26.35
CA LYS A 79 -17.67 -1.55 -26.58
C LYS A 79 -17.86 -0.09 -26.97
N VAL A 80 -18.64 0.13 -28.03
CA VAL A 80 -19.14 1.45 -28.40
C VAL A 80 -20.29 1.80 -27.47
N THR A 81 -20.31 3.03 -26.97
CA THR A 81 -21.35 3.54 -26.08
C THR A 81 -21.67 4.99 -26.46
N ASP A 82 -22.67 5.58 -25.81
CA ASP A 82 -22.98 7.01 -25.85
C ASP A 82 -23.45 7.41 -24.45
N GLU A 83 -22.48 7.59 -23.56
CA GLU A 83 -22.72 7.75 -22.12
C GLU A 83 -22.00 8.97 -21.55
N ASN A 84 -22.63 9.58 -20.54
CA ASN A 84 -22.04 10.64 -19.75
C ASN A 84 -21.48 10.06 -18.44
N TRP A 85 -20.16 10.10 -18.30
CA TRP A 85 -19.44 9.59 -17.14
C TRP A 85 -18.99 10.69 -16.17
N SER A 86 -19.40 11.95 -16.37
CA SER A 86 -18.93 13.11 -15.58
C SER A 86 -19.23 12.99 -14.08
N ASN A 87 -20.28 12.26 -13.73
CA ASN A 87 -20.72 12.02 -12.35
C ASN A 87 -20.11 10.75 -11.72
N SER A 88 -19.31 10.01 -12.47
CA SER A 88 -18.68 8.77 -12.05
C SER A 88 -17.29 9.04 -11.50
N GLY A 89 -16.93 8.39 -10.39
CA GLY A 89 -15.59 8.39 -9.82
C GLY A 89 -14.70 7.30 -10.43
N GLU A 90 -15.26 6.12 -10.65
CA GLU A 90 -14.51 4.95 -11.11
C GLU A 90 -15.21 4.22 -12.25
N PHE A 91 -14.42 3.72 -13.19
CA PHE A 91 -14.80 2.59 -14.04
C PHE A 91 -14.46 1.29 -13.33
N SER A 92 -15.37 0.34 -13.31
CA SER A 92 -15.20 -0.92 -12.59
C SER A 92 -15.59 -2.12 -13.43
N PHE A 93 -14.91 -3.24 -13.20
CA PHE A 93 -15.27 -4.52 -13.79
C PHE A 93 -14.79 -5.67 -12.90
N SER A 94 -15.51 -6.78 -12.93
CA SER A 94 -15.04 -8.04 -12.35
C SER A 94 -14.17 -8.77 -13.37
N ILE A 95 -13.06 -9.35 -12.93
CA ILE A 95 -12.18 -10.17 -13.76
C ILE A 95 -11.76 -11.45 -13.04
N LYS A 96 -11.73 -12.54 -13.79
CA LYS A 96 -11.11 -13.81 -13.39
C LYS A 96 -9.96 -14.11 -14.33
N ASN A 97 -8.74 -14.03 -13.83
CA ASN A 97 -7.54 -14.41 -14.57
C ASN A 97 -7.41 -15.94 -14.59
N LYS A 98 -7.73 -16.55 -15.74
CA LYS A 98 -7.61 -17.99 -16.01
C LYS A 98 -6.28 -18.35 -16.70
N SER A 99 -5.41 -17.38 -16.91
CA SER A 99 -4.11 -17.55 -17.56
C SER A 99 -3.11 -18.25 -16.64
N LYS A 100 -2.07 -18.84 -17.25
CA LYS A 100 -0.98 -19.49 -16.50
C LYS A 100 -0.09 -18.50 -15.76
N ASP A 101 -0.08 -17.24 -16.19
CA ASP A 101 0.76 -16.17 -15.67
C ASP A 101 -0.07 -14.91 -15.37
N ALA A 102 0.58 -13.89 -14.82
CA ALA A 102 -0.03 -12.58 -14.68
C ALA A 102 -0.35 -11.97 -16.06
N MET A 103 -1.38 -11.13 -16.11
CA MET A 103 -1.80 -10.43 -17.32
C MET A 103 -1.47 -8.96 -17.21
N LEU A 104 -0.82 -8.41 -18.23
CA LEU A 104 -0.63 -6.98 -18.38
C LEU A 104 -1.83 -6.42 -19.13
N MET A 105 -2.51 -5.45 -18.52
CA MET A 105 -3.71 -4.85 -19.06
C MET A 105 -3.63 -3.33 -19.04
N ASN A 106 -4.29 -2.67 -19.98
CA ASN A 106 -4.59 -1.25 -19.93
C ASN A 106 -6.08 -1.01 -20.17
N PHE A 107 -6.57 0.14 -19.73
CA PHE A 107 -7.89 0.64 -20.01
C PHE A 107 -7.78 1.92 -20.84
N VAL A 108 -8.58 1.97 -21.90
CA VAL A 108 -8.64 3.12 -22.81
C VAL A 108 -10.10 3.47 -23.03
N SER A 109 -10.42 4.77 -23.02
CA SER A 109 -11.72 5.31 -23.39
C SER A 109 -11.53 6.35 -24.50
N GLN A 110 -12.50 6.42 -25.41
CA GLN A 110 -12.52 7.42 -26.47
C GLN A 110 -13.71 8.36 -26.28
N LEU A 111 -13.45 9.64 -26.44
CA LEU A 111 -14.44 10.72 -26.38
C LEU A 111 -14.95 11.07 -27.79
N LYS A 112 -16.09 11.76 -27.85
CA LYS A 112 -16.76 12.11 -29.10
C LYS A 112 -15.93 13.02 -30.02
N ASP A 113 -15.02 13.82 -29.44
CA ASP A 113 -14.08 14.67 -30.16
C ASP A 113 -12.87 13.89 -30.75
N GLY A 114 -12.79 12.58 -30.49
CA GLY A 114 -11.69 11.70 -30.90
C GLY A 114 -10.55 11.60 -29.88
N THR A 115 -10.59 12.36 -28.79
CA THR A 115 -9.61 12.29 -27.71
C THR A 115 -9.66 10.90 -27.07
N LYS A 116 -8.50 10.28 -26.89
CA LYS A 116 -8.34 9.03 -26.14
C LYS A 116 -7.77 9.32 -24.77
N VAL A 117 -8.37 8.73 -23.74
CA VAL A 117 -7.91 8.79 -22.36
C VAL A 117 -7.63 7.39 -21.86
N ALA A 118 -6.52 7.20 -21.14
CA ALA A 118 -6.06 5.91 -20.69
C ALA A 118 -5.45 5.97 -19.29
N VAL A 119 -5.22 4.81 -18.67
CA VAL A 119 -4.44 4.75 -17.44
C VAL A 119 -2.99 5.07 -17.78
N SER A 120 -2.44 6.11 -17.14
CA SER A 120 -1.10 6.62 -17.49
C SER A 120 0.03 5.75 -16.97
N ASN A 121 1.26 5.99 -17.42
CA ASN A 121 2.47 5.28 -16.97
C ASN A 121 2.80 5.43 -15.48
N SER A 122 2.27 6.46 -14.83
CA SER A 122 2.49 6.75 -13.40
C SER A 122 1.20 6.65 -12.56
N GLY A 123 0.12 6.23 -13.20
CA GLY A 123 -1.17 6.03 -12.59
C GLY A 123 -1.23 4.75 -11.74
N PHE A 124 -2.45 4.39 -11.38
CA PHE A 124 -2.72 3.16 -10.68
C PHE A 124 -4.14 2.71 -10.95
N VAL A 125 -4.37 1.42 -10.68
CA VAL A 125 -5.70 0.84 -10.54
C VAL A 125 -5.82 0.22 -9.16
N MET A 126 -7.05 -0.10 -8.75
CA MET A 126 -7.32 -0.74 -7.47
C MET A 126 -7.96 -2.11 -7.69
N LEU A 127 -7.37 -3.14 -7.10
CA LEU A 127 -7.81 -4.53 -7.20
C LEU A 127 -8.39 -4.97 -5.86
N LYS A 128 -9.61 -5.44 -5.84
CA LYS A 128 -10.24 -6.07 -4.68
C LYS A 128 -10.53 -7.53 -4.97
N GLN A 129 -9.80 -8.42 -4.32
CA GLN A 129 -9.99 -9.86 -4.47
C GLN A 129 -11.28 -10.31 -3.78
N ASP A 130 -12.00 -11.24 -4.41
CA ASP A 130 -13.22 -11.81 -3.84
C ASP A 130 -12.98 -12.47 -2.48
N GLY A 131 -13.95 -12.33 -1.59
CA GLY A 131 -13.84 -12.83 -0.21
C GLY A 131 -12.92 -12.00 0.70
N THR A 132 -12.32 -10.91 0.19
CA THR A 132 -11.47 -10.00 0.96
C THR A 132 -12.03 -8.58 0.97
N ASN A 133 -11.78 -7.86 2.07
CA ASN A 133 -12.06 -6.41 2.15
C ASN A 133 -10.84 -5.56 1.75
N LEU A 134 -9.71 -6.19 1.45
CA LEU A 134 -8.48 -5.52 1.07
C LEU A 134 -8.56 -5.00 -0.36
N VAL A 135 -8.33 -3.71 -0.53
CA VAL A 135 -8.20 -3.04 -1.82
C VAL A 135 -6.71 -2.82 -2.06
N LYS A 136 -6.13 -3.54 -3.01
CA LYS A 136 -4.73 -3.40 -3.40
C LYS A 136 -4.60 -2.38 -4.52
N ARG A 137 -3.85 -1.32 -4.28
CA ARG A 137 -3.38 -0.41 -5.32
C ARG A 137 -2.26 -1.06 -6.11
N VAL A 138 -2.44 -1.13 -7.42
CA VAL A 138 -1.44 -1.61 -8.37
C VAL A 138 -1.03 -0.44 -9.24
N ARG A 139 0.23 0.00 -9.10
CA ARG A 139 0.80 1.04 -9.96
C ARG A 139 0.99 0.49 -11.36
N THR A 140 0.78 1.36 -12.33
CA THR A 140 1.07 1.04 -13.72
C THR A 140 2.55 1.20 -14.01
N SER A 141 3.00 0.48 -15.03
CA SER A 141 4.31 0.62 -15.65
C SER A 141 4.12 0.54 -17.15
N TYR A 142 4.66 1.51 -17.89
CA TYR A 142 4.42 1.62 -19.35
C TYR A 142 2.93 1.63 -19.74
N GLY A 143 2.07 2.15 -18.84
CA GLY A 143 0.63 2.32 -19.07
C GLY A 143 -0.16 1.05 -18.75
N GLU A 144 0.52 -0.02 -18.34
CA GLU A 144 -0.10 -1.31 -18.07
C GLU A 144 -0.13 -1.57 -16.56
N PHE A 145 -1.25 -2.12 -16.09
CA PHE A 145 -1.38 -2.70 -14.76
C PHE A 145 -1.38 -4.23 -14.83
N GLU A 146 -0.82 -4.85 -13.81
CA GLU A 146 -0.77 -6.30 -13.70
C GLU A 146 -2.02 -6.85 -12.98
N ILE A 147 -2.68 -7.83 -13.59
CA ILE A 147 -3.66 -8.70 -12.94
C ILE A 147 -2.97 -10.02 -12.58
N PRO A 148 -2.77 -10.33 -11.27
CA PRO A 148 -2.03 -11.51 -10.85
C PRO A 148 -2.62 -12.81 -11.36
N LYS A 149 -1.76 -13.83 -11.52
CA LYS A 149 -2.19 -15.20 -11.83
C LYS A 149 -3.25 -15.68 -10.84
N GLY A 150 -4.35 -16.23 -11.35
CA GLY A 150 -5.43 -16.78 -10.52
C GLY A 150 -6.26 -15.73 -9.78
N PHE A 151 -6.02 -14.43 -10.00
CA PHE A 151 -6.83 -13.37 -9.42
C PHE A 151 -8.31 -13.53 -9.85
N THR A 152 -9.21 -13.45 -8.87
CA THR A 152 -10.66 -13.35 -9.08
C THR A 152 -11.17 -12.23 -8.19
N GLY A 153 -11.77 -11.20 -8.79
CA GLY A 153 -12.24 -10.06 -8.05
C GLY A 153 -12.58 -8.87 -8.93
N LYS A 154 -12.67 -7.69 -8.32
CA LYS A 154 -13.00 -6.43 -9.00
C LYS A 154 -11.78 -5.55 -9.22
N VAL A 155 -11.75 -4.90 -10.37
CA VAL A 155 -10.81 -3.84 -10.72
C VAL A 155 -11.59 -2.52 -10.72
N TYR A 156 -11.01 -1.49 -10.11
CA TYR A 156 -11.52 -0.13 -10.09
C TYR A 156 -10.46 0.80 -10.67
N ILE A 157 -10.88 1.63 -11.63
CA ILE A 157 -10.04 2.56 -12.36
C ILE A 157 -10.54 3.97 -12.01
N PRO A 158 -9.77 4.75 -11.23
CA PRO A 158 -10.13 6.14 -10.94
C PRO A 158 -10.18 6.96 -12.23
N LEU A 159 -11.35 7.49 -12.57
CA LEU A 159 -11.56 8.26 -13.79
C LEU A 159 -10.82 9.60 -13.75
N ASP A 160 -10.74 10.24 -12.58
CA ASP A 160 -9.96 11.47 -12.36
C ASP A 160 -8.44 11.25 -12.55
N GLY A 161 -7.99 10.00 -12.61
CA GLY A 161 -6.57 9.62 -12.78
C GLY A 161 -6.18 9.27 -14.22
N LEU A 162 -7.10 9.32 -15.19
CA LEU A 162 -6.79 9.05 -16.59
C LEU A 162 -6.01 10.22 -17.21
N GLU A 163 -5.19 9.93 -18.21
CA GLU A 163 -4.45 10.93 -18.98
C GLU A 163 -4.74 10.77 -20.47
N LYS A 164 -4.56 11.85 -21.25
CA LYS A 164 -4.67 11.77 -22.71
C LYS A 164 -3.58 10.86 -23.26
N ASP A 165 -3.96 9.92 -24.11
CA ASP A 165 -3.02 8.98 -24.73
C ASP A 165 -1.95 9.74 -25.54
N GLY A 166 -0.67 9.45 -25.27
CA GLY A 166 0.47 10.11 -25.91
C GLY A 166 0.88 11.49 -25.37
N ASP A 167 0.17 12.09 -24.40
CA ASP A 167 0.52 13.39 -23.82
C ASP A 167 0.82 13.30 -22.31
N VAL A 168 2.11 13.30 -21.97
CA VAL A 168 2.62 13.15 -20.59
C VAL A 168 2.48 14.44 -19.77
N LYS A 169 2.09 15.57 -20.38
CA LYS A 169 2.20 16.90 -19.73
C LYS A 169 0.88 17.51 -19.25
N ASN A 170 -0.27 17.10 -19.76
CA ASN A 170 -1.56 17.74 -19.43
C ASN A 170 -2.55 16.75 -18.79
N LYS A 171 -2.46 16.63 -17.47
CA LYS A 171 -3.19 15.63 -16.68
C LYS A 171 -4.72 15.77 -16.64
N THR A 172 -5.33 16.90 -17.00
CA THR A 172 -6.71 17.17 -16.56
C THR A 172 -7.48 18.19 -17.39
N ASP A 173 -7.55 18.02 -18.71
CA ASP A 173 -8.50 18.82 -19.51
C ASP A 173 -9.20 17.96 -20.56
N TYR A 174 -10.00 17.02 -20.09
CA TYR A 174 -10.90 16.24 -20.93
C TYR A 174 -12.27 16.15 -20.25
N ASP A 175 -13.31 16.15 -21.07
CA ASP A 175 -14.69 16.09 -20.63
C ASP A 175 -15.24 14.67 -20.82
N LEU A 176 -15.57 14.02 -19.71
CA LEU A 176 -16.17 12.68 -19.70
C LEU A 176 -17.69 12.72 -19.96
N SER A 177 -18.27 13.85 -20.37
CA SER A 177 -19.69 13.97 -20.70
C SER A 177 -20.13 13.24 -21.95
N SER A 178 -19.18 12.90 -22.84
CA SER A 178 -19.45 12.34 -24.16
C SER A 178 -18.51 11.19 -24.52
N VAL A 179 -18.55 10.13 -23.71
CA VAL A 179 -17.77 8.91 -23.93
C VAL A 179 -18.43 8.08 -25.03
N VAL A 180 -17.67 7.74 -26.07
CA VAL A 180 -18.18 6.97 -27.24
C VAL A 180 -17.70 5.54 -27.27
N SER A 181 -16.65 5.19 -26.52
CA SER A 181 -16.24 3.79 -26.36
C SER A 181 -15.33 3.60 -25.17
N TRP A 182 -15.27 2.38 -24.66
CA TRP A 182 -14.25 1.93 -23.73
C TRP A 182 -13.63 0.62 -24.20
N ALA A 183 -12.40 0.38 -23.80
CA ALA A 183 -11.63 -0.78 -24.18
C ALA A 183 -10.74 -1.28 -23.03
N LEU A 184 -10.65 -2.61 -22.93
CA LEU A 184 -9.63 -3.31 -22.16
C LEU A 184 -8.62 -3.89 -23.15
N VAL A 185 -7.35 -3.53 -22.97
CA VAL A 185 -6.25 -3.97 -23.82
C VAL A 185 -5.42 -4.94 -23.01
N ALA A 186 -5.31 -6.20 -23.45
CA ALA A 186 -4.43 -7.19 -22.85
C ALA A 186 -3.20 -7.39 -23.74
N THR A 187 -2.01 -7.23 -23.18
CA THR A 187 -0.72 -7.35 -23.90
C THR A 187 -0.09 -8.71 -23.62
N MET A 188 0.52 -9.29 -24.65
CA MET A 188 1.22 -10.58 -24.59
C MET A 188 2.44 -10.61 -25.50
N GLN A 189 3.41 -11.45 -25.15
CA GLN A 189 4.60 -11.69 -25.98
C GLN A 189 4.33 -12.74 -27.07
N GLU A 190 5.33 -13.07 -27.87
CA GLU A 190 5.27 -14.18 -28.83
C GLU A 190 5.04 -15.53 -28.13
N ASN A 191 4.19 -16.39 -28.69
CA ASN A 191 3.85 -17.72 -28.16
C ASN A 191 3.30 -17.69 -26.72
N GLU A 192 2.47 -16.70 -26.42
CA GLU A 192 1.76 -16.59 -25.16
C GLU A 192 0.25 -16.80 -25.37
N GLU A 193 -0.38 -17.35 -24.33
CA GLU A 193 -1.82 -17.53 -24.25
C GLU A 193 -2.36 -16.79 -23.02
N LYS A 194 -3.40 -15.99 -23.22
CA LYS A 194 -4.13 -15.27 -22.18
C LYS A 194 -5.60 -15.69 -22.20
N ASN A 195 -6.07 -16.20 -21.06
CA ASN A 195 -7.46 -16.60 -20.86
C ASN A 195 -8.01 -15.87 -19.64
N PHE A 196 -9.14 -15.20 -19.79
CA PHE A 196 -9.79 -14.49 -18.69
C PHE A 196 -11.28 -14.30 -18.93
N GLU A 197 -12.00 -14.04 -17.85
CA GLU A 197 -13.43 -13.72 -17.90
C GLU A 197 -13.64 -12.31 -17.38
N VAL A 198 -14.46 -11.52 -18.07
CA VAL A 198 -14.87 -10.17 -17.65
C VAL A 198 -16.38 -10.18 -17.40
N SER A 199 -16.82 -9.55 -16.31
CA SER A 199 -18.24 -9.43 -15.96
C SER A 199 -18.49 -8.17 -15.14
N SER A 200 -19.76 -7.84 -14.89
CA SER A 200 -20.16 -6.72 -14.00
C SER A 200 -19.44 -5.41 -14.31
N VAL A 201 -19.33 -5.06 -15.59
CA VAL A 201 -18.74 -3.79 -16.02
C VAL A 201 -19.69 -2.67 -15.60
N GLY A 202 -19.17 -1.59 -15.04
CA GLY A 202 -20.02 -0.48 -14.66
C GLY A 202 -19.28 0.69 -14.05
N LEU A 203 -20.02 1.78 -13.85
CA LEU A 203 -19.50 3.02 -13.29
C LEU A 203 -19.92 3.17 -11.84
N LEU A 204 -18.99 3.59 -10.99
CA LEU A 204 -19.26 3.97 -9.61
C LEU A 204 -19.34 5.49 -9.50
N GLY A 205 -20.26 5.99 -8.68
CA GLY A 205 -20.40 7.42 -8.42
C GLY A 205 -19.26 8.00 -7.59
N LYS A 206 -19.16 9.33 -7.53
CA LYS A 206 -18.18 10.09 -6.75
C LYS A 206 -18.44 10.08 -5.24
N SER A 207 -18.65 8.91 -4.65
CA SER A 207 -18.91 8.73 -3.22
C SER A 207 -18.55 7.32 -2.73
N GLY A 208 -18.35 7.19 -1.41
CA GLY A 208 -18.05 5.90 -0.76
C GLY A 208 -16.57 5.59 -0.62
N GLU A 209 -16.27 4.43 0.00
CA GLU A 209 -14.90 4.03 0.36
C GLU A 209 -13.98 3.89 -0.85
N ILE A 210 -14.43 3.23 -1.93
CA ILE A 210 -13.63 3.03 -3.14
C ILE A 210 -13.25 4.36 -3.78
N TYR A 211 -14.20 5.30 -3.88
CA TYR A 211 -13.91 6.64 -4.40
C TYR A 211 -12.92 7.38 -3.51
N ASN A 212 -13.08 7.33 -2.19
CA ASN A 212 -12.13 7.95 -1.27
C ASN A 212 -10.73 7.33 -1.40
N ASP A 213 -10.62 6.01 -1.48
CA ASP A 213 -9.37 5.28 -1.71
C ASP A 213 -8.71 5.67 -3.04
N GLY A 214 -9.51 5.88 -4.09
CA GLY A 214 -9.09 6.38 -5.40
C GLY A 214 -8.49 7.79 -5.37
N LYS A 215 -8.80 8.59 -4.35
CA LYS A 215 -8.26 9.96 -4.19
C LYS A 215 -7.01 10.04 -3.32
N VAL A 216 -6.68 8.99 -2.57
CA VAL A 216 -5.52 9.01 -1.67
C VAL A 216 -4.25 9.01 -2.50
N ASN A 217 -3.63 10.16 -2.77
CA ASN A 217 -2.36 10.20 -3.51
C ASN A 217 -1.17 10.12 -2.54
N PHE A 218 -0.44 9.01 -2.51
CA PHE A 218 0.76 8.88 -1.67
C PHE A 218 1.94 8.33 -2.47
N VAL A 219 3.14 8.62 -1.96
CA VAL A 219 4.41 8.11 -2.47
C VAL A 219 5.02 7.19 -1.44
N LEU A 220 5.44 6.01 -1.88
CA LEU A 220 6.13 5.04 -1.05
C LEU A 220 7.64 5.13 -1.30
N SER A 221 8.39 5.39 -0.24
CA SER A 221 9.85 5.50 -0.24
C SER A 221 10.50 4.40 0.61
N GLY A 222 11.74 4.06 0.26
CA GLY A 222 12.53 3.02 0.92
C GLY A 222 13.41 2.28 -0.09
N ASP A 223 14.37 1.54 0.43
CA ASP A 223 15.34 0.81 -0.40
C ASP A 223 14.65 -0.26 -1.24
N SER A 224 15.08 -0.42 -2.50
CA SER A 224 14.62 -1.52 -3.34
C SER A 224 15.51 -2.76 -3.19
N ASP A 225 16.70 -2.56 -2.63
CA ASP A 225 17.75 -3.55 -2.43
C ASP A 225 18.22 -3.50 -0.99
N VAL A 226 18.07 -4.60 -0.24
CA VAL A 226 18.51 -4.68 1.17
C VAL A 226 19.49 -5.84 1.35
N GLN A 227 20.64 -5.54 1.94
CA GLN A 227 21.68 -6.51 2.17
C GLN A 227 21.31 -7.44 3.33
N VAL A 228 21.47 -8.75 3.14
CA VAL A 228 21.35 -9.75 4.21
C VAL A 228 22.62 -9.68 5.07
N PRO A 229 22.51 -9.52 6.40
CA PRO A 229 23.68 -9.40 7.26
C PRO A 229 24.43 -10.74 7.38
N VAL A 230 25.75 -10.66 7.53
CA VAL A 230 26.59 -11.81 7.96
C VAL A 230 26.61 -11.89 9.49
N LEU A 231 26.66 -10.74 10.16
CA LEU A 231 26.64 -10.56 11.61
C LEU A 231 25.76 -9.34 11.94
N GLY A 232 25.07 -9.38 13.08
CA GLY A 232 24.18 -8.30 13.53
C GLY A 232 22.85 -8.25 12.77
N GLU A 233 22.26 -7.05 12.67
CA GLU A 233 21.00 -6.80 11.97
C GLU A 233 21.21 -5.86 10.78
N SER A 234 20.51 -6.11 9.67
CA SER A 234 20.35 -5.14 8.58
C SER A 234 19.03 -4.42 8.77
N ILE A 235 19.06 -3.08 8.68
CA ILE A 235 17.93 -2.21 8.97
C ILE A 235 17.70 -1.27 7.79
N SER A 236 16.49 -1.25 7.27
CA SER A 236 16.05 -0.33 6.21
C SER A 236 14.74 0.35 6.63
N LEU A 237 14.56 1.61 6.26
CA LEU A 237 13.36 2.39 6.64
C LEU A 237 12.48 2.63 5.42
N TYR A 238 11.18 2.37 5.58
CA TYR A 238 10.16 2.58 4.57
C TYR A 238 9.17 3.62 5.06
N LYS A 239 8.74 4.52 4.17
CA LYS A 239 7.79 5.58 4.50
C LYS A 239 6.82 5.80 3.35
N ALA A 240 5.53 5.75 3.64
CA ALA A 240 4.50 6.34 2.80
C ALA A 240 4.24 7.79 3.23
N THR A 241 4.25 8.71 2.27
CA THR A 241 4.05 10.14 2.50
C THR A 241 3.02 10.71 1.53
N SER A 242 2.14 11.58 2.03
CA SER A 242 1.13 12.28 1.23
C SER A 242 0.70 13.57 1.94
N PRO A 243 0.40 14.66 1.22
CA PRO A 243 -0.26 15.84 1.79
C PRO A 243 -1.61 15.45 2.41
N GLY A 244 -1.75 15.63 3.72
CA GLY A 244 -3.01 15.37 4.44
C GLY A 244 -3.23 13.93 4.91
N LEU A 245 -2.25 13.03 4.71
CA LEU A 245 -2.30 11.68 5.28
C LEU A 245 -1.71 11.65 6.69
N ASP A 246 -2.49 11.21 7.67
CA ASP A 246 -2.00 11.01 9.04
C ASP A 246 -1.06 9.78 9.08
N PRO A 247 0.22 9.94 9.47
CA PRO A 247 1.15 8.82 9.58
C PRO A 247 0.64 7.66 10.46
N LYS A 248 -0.25 7.93 11.42
CA LYS A 248 -0.82 6.90 12.32
C LYS A 248 -1.77 5.94 11.62
N THR A 249 -2.30 6.29 10.44
CA THR A 249 -3.19 5.40 9.67
C THR A 249 -2.41 4.47 8.74
N ILE A 250 -1.08 4.60 8.74
CA ILE A 250 -0.17 3.82 7.91
C ILE A 250 0.38 2.65 8.73
N LYS A 251 0.30 1.44 8.19
CA LYS A 251 0.85 0.23 8.81
C LYS A 251 1.62 -0.59 7.79
N TYR A 252 2.62 -1.33 8.25
CA TYR A 252 3.48 -2.13 7.39
C TYR A 252 3.42 -3.60 7.80
N LYS A 253 3.43 -4.50 6.82
CA LYS A 253 3.45 -5.95 7.06
C LYS A 253 4.26 -6.65 6.00
N ILE A 254 4.98 -7.71 6.35
CA ILE A 254 5.52 -8.63 5.35
C ILE A 254 4.38 -9.52 4.84
N GLU A 255 4.15 -9.54 3.52
CA GLU A 255 3.06 -10.31 2.91
C GLU A 255 3.17 -11.80 3.23
N ASN A 256 4.38 -12.35 3.06
CA ASN A 256 4.71 -13.74 3.37
C ASN A 256 5.80 -13.76 4.45
N PRO A 257 5.43 -13.97 5.73
CA PRO A 257 6.40 -13.95 6.84
C PRO A 257 7.53 -14.96 6.64
N ILE A 258 8.77 -14.52 6.91
CA ILE A 258 9.98 -15.33 6.80
C ILE A 258 10.73 -15.20 8.13
N ASP A 259 11.19 -16.32 8.68
CA ASP A 259 11.96 -16.32 9.92
C ASP A 259 13.23 -15.45 9.79
N GLY A 260 13.46 -14.58 10.79
CA GLY A 260 14.54 -13.62 10.79
C GLY A 260 14.29 -12.33 10.00
N ILE A 261 13.11 -12.14 9.40
CA ILE A 261 12.68 -10.88 8.79
C ILE A 261 11.46 -10.35 9.52
N ARG A 262 11.48 -9.08 9.92
CA ARG A 262 10.31 -8.38 10.45
C ARG A 262 10.27 -6.94 9.98
N ILE A 263 9.09 -6.36 9.93
CA ILE A 263 8.90 -4.91 9.74
C ILE A 263 8.09 -4.37 10.91
N THR A 264 8.48 -3.21 11.45
CA THR A 264 7.72 -2.54 12.51
C THR A 264 6.55 -1.74 11.93
N ASP A 265 5.60 -1.35 12.78
CA ASP A 265 4.44 -0.53 12.38
C ASP A 265 4.87 0.85 11.85
N GLU A 266 6.08 1.32 12.19
CA GLU A 266 6.68 2.57 11.70
C GLU A 266 7.49 2.38 10.40
N GLY A 267 7.45 1.19 9.79
CA GLY A 267 8.10 0.91 8.52
C GLY A 267 9.58 0.55 8.61
N ARG A 268 10.09 0.15 9.78
CA ARG A 268 11.48 -0.29 9.93
C ARG A 268 11.61 -1.77 9.62
N LEU A 269 12.15 -2.11 8.45
CA LEU A 269 12.51 -3.47 8.07
C LEU A 269 13.78 -3.89 8.81
N ILE A 270 13.76 -5.06 9.44
CA ILE A 270 14.85 -5.62 10.22
C ILE A 270 15.09 -7.06 9.79
N ILE A 271 16.30 -7.34 9.35
CA ILE A 271 16.78 -8.69 9.01
C ILE A 271 17.81 -9.08 10.05
N SER A 272 17.52 -10.09 10.87
CA SER A 272 18.37 -10.51 11.99
C SER A 272 19.06 -11.85 11.78
N LYS A 273 18.69 -12.58 10.73
CA LYS A 273 19.30 -13.87 10.38
C LYS A 273 19.84 -13.87 8.97
N ARG A 274 20.86 -14.69 8.74
CA ARG A 274 21.37 -14.98 7.41
C ARG A 274 20.36 -15.85 6.66
N ILE A 275 19.73 -15.26 5.66
CA ILE A 275 18.75 -15.89 4.78
C ILE A 275 19.27 -15.93 3.35
N LYS A 276 18.69 -16.79 2.51
CA LYS A 276 19.05 -16.83 1.10
C LYS A 276 18.56 -15.55 0.40
N PRO A 277 19.33 -15.02 -0.58
CA PRO A 277 18.85 -13.95 -1.45
C PRO A 277 17.51 -14.32 -2.09
N GLN A 278 16.55 -13.41 -2.00
CA GLN A 278 15.19 -13.57 -2.49
C GLN A 278 14.47 -12.22 -2.53
N ASN A 279 13.34 -12.16 -3.23
CA ASN A 279 12.46 -11.00 -3.16
C ASN A 279 11.47 -11.18 -2.00
N ILE A 280 11.22 -10.10 -1.26
CA ILE A 280 10.15 -10.02 -0.27
C ILE A 280 9.18 -8.92 -0.66
N SER A 281 7.93 -9.06 -0.22
CA SER A 281 6.87 -8.07 -0.45
C SER A 281 6.48 -7.44 0.89
N ILE A 282 6.62 -6.11 0.97
CA ILE A 282 6.10 -5.30 2.07
C ILE A 282 4.74 -4.75 1.64
N LEU A 283 3.69 -5.10 2.38
CA LEU A 283 2.37 -4.49 2.28
C LEU A 283 2.33 -3.23 3.14
N VAL A 284 2.01 -2.10 2.51
CA VAL A 284 1.78 -0.82 3.17
C VAL A 284 0.30 -0.55 3.17
N PHE A 285 -0.32 -0.63 4.34
CA PHE A 285 -1.74 -0.35 4.54
C PHE A 285 -1.95 1.12 4.84
N ILE A 286 -2.96 1.70 4.23
CA ILE A 286 -3.46 3.05 4.47
C ILE A 286 -4.93 2.94 4.85
N ASN A 287 -5.32 3.57 5.95
CA ASN A 287 -6.69 3.55 6.45
C ASN A 287 -7.25 2.11 6.61
N ASN A 288 -6.38 1.16 6.98
CA ASN A 288 -6.59 -0.28 7.17
C ASN A 288 -7.01 -1.11 5.93
N ASN A 289 -7.74 -0.56 4.95
CA ASN A 289 -8.32 -1.34 3.84
C ASN A 289 -7.63 -1.13 2.49
N LEU A 290 -7.00 0.02 2.26
CA LEU A 290 -6.20 0.28 1.08
C LEU A 290 -4.78 -0.21 1.32
N ALA A 291 -4.18 -0.95 0.40
CA ALA A 291 -2.80 -1.39 0.52
C ALA A 291 -2.03 -1.24 -0.79
N GLU A 292 -0.74 -0.98 -0.71
CA GLU A 292 0.19 -1.03 -1.84
C GLU A 292 1.38 -1.93 -1.49
N THR A 293 1.83 -2.72 -2.46
CA THR A 293 2.96 -3.63 -2.27
C THR A 293 4.27 -2.97 -2.73
N LYS A 294 5.29 -3.01 -1.87
CA LYS A 294 6.69 -2.73 -2.23
C LYS A 294 7.48 -4.02 -2.26
N THR A 295 7.99 -4.37 -3.44
CA THR A 295 8.96 -5.46 -3.59
C THR A 295 10.35 -4.97 -3.21
N VAL A 296 11.05 -5.77 -2.41
CA VAL A 296 12.42 -5.53 -1.94
C VAL A 296 13.26 -6.75 -2.28
N ARG A 297 14.37 -6.55 -2.98
CA ARG A 297 15.31 -7.62 -3.29
C ARG A 297 16.32 -7.75 -2.15
N LEU A 298 16.39 -8.93 -1.56
CA LEU A 298 17.40 -9.28 -0.57
C LEU A 298 18.60 -9.90 -1.27
N TYR A 299 19.78 -9.34 -1.04
CA TYR A 299 21.01 -9.79 -1.67
C TYR A 299 22.10 -10.11 -0.65
N ASN A 300 23.07 -10.93 -1.06
CA ASN A 300 24.16 -11.34 -0.20
C ASN A 300 25.02 -10.15 0.21
N SER A 301 25.56 -10.24 1.43
CA SER A 301 26.56 -9.29 1.87
C SER A 301 27.79 -9.26 0.97
N TRP A 302 28.27 -8.06 0.63
CA TRP A 302 29.53 -7.87 -0.08
C TRP A 302 30.71 -8.45 0.69
N THR A 303 30.63 -8.53 2.01
CA THR A 303 31.71 -9.12 2.83
C THR A 303 31.91 -10.62 2.61
N LEU A 304 30.94 -11.32 2.00
CA LEU A 304 31.07 -12.74 1.65
C LEU A 304 31.94 -12.97 0.40
N SER A 305 32.15 -11.96 -0.44
CA SER A 305 32.98 -12.09 -1.64
C SER A 305 34.47 -11.81 -1.40
N ILE A 306 34.83 -11.28 -0.21
CA ILE A 306 36.22 -11.04 0.17
C ILE A 306 36.87 -12.36 0.60
N LYS A 307 37.67 -12.95 -0.29
CA LYS A 307 38.53 -14.09 0.07
C LYS A 307 39.66 -13.64 0.99
N GLY A 308 39.82 -14.29 2.15
CA GLY A 308 41.05 -14.24 2.94
C GLY A 308 41.01 -13.52 4.30
N LYS A 309 39.90 -12.90 4.70
CA LYS A 309 39.72 -12.37 6.07
C LYS A 309 38.31 -12.68 6.56
N SER A 310 38.18 -13.63 7.49
CA SER A 310 36.94 -13.84 8.23
C SER A 310 36.60 -12.56 9.00
N LEU A 311 35.36 -12.08 8.90
CA LEU A 311 34.86 -11.06 9.81
C LEU A 311 35.06 -11.53 11.25
N PRO A 312 35.58 -10.68 12.16
CA PRO A 312 35.74 -11.06 13.56
C PRO A 312 34.37 -11.45 14.14
N ASP A 313 34.28 -12.62 14.74
CA ASP A 313 33.07 -13.04 15.43
C ASP A 313 32.92 -12.19 16.71
N PRO A 314 31.81 -11.44 16.90
CA PRO A 314 31.61 -10.61 18.08
C PRO A 314 31.67 -11.41 19.40
N SER A 315 31.37 -12.71 19.37
CA SER A 315 31.50 -13.60 20.53
C SER A 315 32.96 -13.92 20.87
N THR A 316 33.87 -13.73 19.92
CA THR A 316 35.32 -13.91 20.09
C THR A 316 36.05 -12.59 20.40
N VAL A 317 35.36 -11.45 20.27
CA VAL A 317 35.92 -10.15 20.65
C VAL A 317 35.97 -10.09 22.18
N PRO A 318 37.16 -9.95 22.78
CA PRO A 318 37.27 -9.84 24.24
C PRO A 318 36.46 -8.66 24.74
N SER A 319 35.67 -8.89 25.80
CA SER A 319 34.89 -7.84 26.46
C SER A 319 35.79 -6.67 26.86
N LEU A 320 35.49 -5.48 26.32
CA LEU A 320 36.17 -4.23 26.73
C LEU A 320 35.90 -3.89 28.20
N MET A 321 34.84 -4.43 28.81
CA MET A 321 34.66 -4.39 30.26
C MET A 321 35.56 -5.43 30.92
N THR A 322 36.75 -5.01 31.35
CA THR A 322 37.59 -5.78 32.26
C THR A 322 36.93 -5.88 33.65
N GLY A 323 37.35 -6.85 34.47
CA GLY A 323 36.77 -7.11 35.79
C GLY A 323 36.77 -5.88 36.72
N PHE A 324 37.78 -5.02 36.59
CA PHE A 324 37.88 -3.77 37.35
C PHE A 324 36.79 -2.75 36.95
N TYR A 325 36.49 -2.62 35.66
CA TYR A 325 35.40 -1.77 35.18
C TYR A 325 34.03 -2.30 35.61
N LYS A 326 33.81 -3.63 35.58
CA LYS A 326 32.58 -4.24 36.14
C LYS A 326 32.42 -3.95 37.63
N PHE A 327 33.51 -3.97 38.38
CA PHE A 327 33.50 -3.66 39.81
C PHE A 327 33.18 -2.19 40.09
N ILE A 328 33.82 -1.24 39.42
CA ILE A 328 33.56 0.20 39.60
C ILE A 328 32.15 0.59 39.15
N LEU A 329 31.69 0.07 38.01
CA LEU A 329 30.40 0.42 37.43
C LEU A 329 29.21 -0.35 38.05
N ASN A 330 29.47 -1.28 38.96
CA ASN A 330 28.41 -1.95 39.72
C ASN A 330 27.67 -0.91 40.60
N GLY A 331 26.33 -0.95 40.57
CA GLY A 331 25.49 0.03 41.25
C GLY A 331 25.76 0.13 42.76
N TYR A 332 26.14 -0.97 43.39
CA TYR A 332 26.56 -0.97 44.80
C TYR A 332 27.84 -0.16 45.02
N THR A 333 28.90 -0.46 44.27
CA THR A 333 30.20 0.23 44.38
C THR A 333 30.08 1.71 44.04
N MET A 334 29.32 2.04 42.99
CA MET A 334 29.06 3.42 42.58
C MET A 334 28.32 4.20 43.67
N ASN A 335 27.33 3.59 44.32
CA ASN A 335 26.62 4.20 45.43
C ASN A 335 27.51 4.35 46.68
N THR A 336 28.37 3.37 46.97
CA THR A 336 29.35 3.48 48.07
C THR A 336 30.32 4.64 47.84
N ILE A 337 30.85 4.79 46.62
CA ILE A 337 31.73 5.92 46.27
C ILE A 337 31.01 7.26 46.43
N ARG A 338 29.74 7.36 46.00
CA ARG A 338 28.93 8.57 46.17
C ARG A 338 28.72 8.94 47.63
N VAL A 339 28.38 7.96 48.47
CA VAL A 339 28.22 8.17 49.92
C VAL A 339 29.53 8.60 50.57
N LEU A 340 30.65 7.99 50.18
CA LEU A 340 31.97 8.37 50.68
C LEU A 340 32.31 9.83 50.33
N PHE A 341 32.02 10.27 49.11
CA PHE A 341 32.24 11.66 48.68
C PHE A 341 31.42 12.66 49.50
N VAL A 342 30.14 12.34 49.76
CA VAL A 342 29.27 13.18 50.60
C VAL A 342 29.79 13.24 52.04
N ALA A 343 30.23 12.11 52.60
CA ALA A 343 30.78 12.06 53.95
C ALA A 343 32.08 12.87 54.07
N ILE A 344 32.99 12.77 53.08
CA ILE A 344 34.22 13.56 53.01
C ILE A 344 33.88 15.05 52.91
N ALA A 345 32.97 15.43 52.02
CA ALA A 345 32.55 16.82 51.87
C ALA A 345 31.94 17.38 53.16
N ALA A 346 31.11 16.61 53.86
CA ALA A 346 30.54 16.98 55.15
C ALA A 346 31.62 17.13 56.24
N ALA A 347 32.59 16.22 56.29
CA ALA A 347 33.70 16.29 57.24
C ALA A 347 34.59 17.53 57.00
N PHE A 348 34.98 17.79 55.75
CA PHE A 348 35.74 18.99 55.39
C PHE A 348 34.95 20.28 55.60
N GLY A 349 33.65 20.29 55.27
CA GLY A 349 32.76 21.42 55.56
C GLY A 349 32.63 21.69 57.06
N GLY A 350 32.51 20.64 57.88
CA GLY A 350 32.49 20.74 59.33
C GLY A 350 33.81 21.26 59.91
N LEU A 351 34.95 20.76 59.42
CA LEU A 351 36.29 21.25 59.77
C LEU A 351 36.49 22.72 59.39
N PHE A 352 36.06 23.11 58.19
CA PHE A 352 36.10 24.49 57.73
C PHE A 352 35.25 25.41 58.60
N MET A 353 34.03 25.00 58.95
CA MET A 353 33.15 25.74 59.87
C MET A 353 33.76 25.86 61.27
N PHE A 354 34.36 24.78 61.79
CA PHE A 354 35.05 24.78 63.09
C PHE A 354 36.25 25.73 63.10
N TRP A 355 37.08 25.70 62.06
CA TRP A 355 38.23 26.59 61.92
C TRP A 355 37.77 28.04 61.78
N ARG A 356 36.78 28.31 60.92
CA ARG A 356 36.20 29.65 60.76
C ARG A 356 35.71 30.22 62.09
N LYS A 357 35.01 29.42 62.90
CA LYS A 357 34.50 29.86 64.21
C LYS A 357 35.65 30.16 65.17
N ARG A 358 36.65 29.28 65.24
CA ARG A 358 37.82 29.45 66.12
C ARG A 358 38.72 30.64 65.75
N PHE A 359 38.79 31.01 64.48
CA PHE A 359 39.55 32.19 64.03
C PHE A 359 38.73 33.49 64.07
N ALA A 360 37.39 33.41 64.06
CA ALA A 360 36.52 34.57 64.25
C ALA A 360 36.34 34.98 65.73
N ASP A 361 36.51 34.03 66.66
CA ASP A 361 36.44 34.29 68.11
C ASP A 361 37.80 34.76 68.71
N ASN A 362 38.84 34.94 67.88
CA ASN A 362 40.19 35.38 68.26
C ASN A 362 40.62 36.73 67.63
N GLU A 363 39.69 37.44 66.99
CA GLU A 363 39.73 38.90 66.79
C GLU A 363 38.79 39.57 67.80
#